data_AF-H3CM39-F1
#
_entry.id   AF-H3CM39-F1
#
_cell.length_a   1.000
_cell.length_b   1.000
_cell.length_c   1.000
_cell.angle_alpha   90.00
_cell.angle_beta   90.00
_cell.angle_gamma   90.00
#
_symmetry.space_group_name_H-M   'P 1'
#
loop_
_entity.id
_entity.type
_entity.pdbx_description
1 polymer ?
#
loop_
_entity_poly.entity_id
_entity_poly.type
_entity_poly.pdbx_seq_one_letter_code
_entity_poly.pdbx_strand_id
1 'polypeptide(L)'
;LAMAFYEVYSHPTLIRYQTSVCTKATLFLLVVLCLTYISPLLVAYRSQGFWIKRATYEEQPVVRFQYQTLLVAATSAGGDLVAWSTFPHLNHLLGSSLRIPAVSVREEDQNHDGKLDLLVLNLQLPIRPEEQVYGVQLLLTFSYQLFRMSTVAMQSLAYLQHSSSVPGAKLFISGDLRLQQKTPLPHRGSTTFITQVSVIDGSSPFASAYDLENVIGSYRERNLTTVLSYPEPVWTVGRAAGSPFELNVRIRYPLEVISYRPGFWETIKFAWVQYVSVLLIFLWVFERVKRFVFRNQILTTIPVPMGKPHQS
;
A
#
# COMPACT_ATOMS: atom_id res chain seq x y z
N LEU A 1 70.52 -35.69 -8.41
CA LEU A 1 69.13 -36.09 -8.05
C LEU A 1 68.69 -35.23 -6.88
N ALA A 2 67.86 -34.21 -7.13
CA ALA A 2 67.24 -33.44 -6.05
C ALA A 2 66.14 -34.32 -5.44
N MET A 3 66.30 -34.72 -4.18
CA MET A 3 65.25 -35.42 -3.44
C MET A 3 64.08 -34.46 -3.23
N ALA A 4 62.96 -34.71 -3.92
CA ALA A 4 61.71 -34.02 -3.68
C ALA A 4 61.07 -34.59 -2.41
N PHE A 5 61.10 -33.80 -1.34
CA PHE A 5 60.37 -34.12 -0.11
C PHE A 5 58.88 -33.84 -0.33
N TYR A 6 58.03 -34.81 -0.06
CA TYR A 6 56.57 -34.62 -0.03
C TYR A 6 56.05 -34.75 1.39
N GLU A 7 55.06 -33.93 1.73
CA GLU A 7 54.48 -33.91 3.07
C GLU A 7 53.57 -35.12 3.26
N VAL A 8 54.02 -36.09 4.07
CA VAL A 8 53.33 -37.37 4.30
C VAL A 8 52.15 -37.21 5.27
N TYR A 9 52.25 -36.27 6.22
CA TYR A 9 51.26 -36.08 7.27
C TYR A 9 51.37 -34.69 7.89
N SER A 10 50.23 -34.02 8.07
CA SER A 10 50.13 -32.79 8.84
C SER A 10 48.97 -32.89 9.82
N HIS A 11 49.13 -32.29 11.00
CA HIS A 11 48.05 -32.17 11.99
C HIS A 11 48.06 -30.77 12.61
N PRO A 12 46.89 -30.19 12.92
CA PRO A 12 46.82 -28.88 13.55
C PRO A 12 47.29 -28.95 15.00
N THR A 13 48.33 -28.18 15.36
CA THR A 13 48.77 -28.01 16.75
C THR A 13 48.02 -26.84 17.40
N LEU A 14 47.44 -27.07 18.58
CA LEU A 14 46.76 -26.04 19.36
C LEU A 14 47.79 -25.28 20.21
N ILE A 15 48.10 -24.04 19.82
CA ILE A 15 48.97 -23.14 20.56
C ILE A 15 48.10 -22.17 21.37
N ARG A 16 48.26 -22.15 22.70
CA ARG A 16 47.57 -21.18 23.58
C ARG A 16 48.51 -20.00 23.83
N TYR A 17 48.00 -18.78 23.69
CA TYR A 17 48.75 -17.57 24.03
C TYR A 17 48.22 -17.02 25.35
N GLN A 18 49.08 -16.87 26.36
CA GLN A 18 48.71 -16.38 27.69
C GLN A 18 49.28 -14.98 27.95
N THR A 19 48.48 -14.13 28.61
CA THR A 19 48.82 -12.73 28.96
C THR A 19 48.14 -12.31 30.27
N SER A 20 48.68 -11.30 30.96
CA SER A 20 48.02 -10.63 32.11
C SER A 20 46.95 -9.62 31.68
N VAL A 21 45.99 -9.32 32.57
CA VAL A 21 44.76 -8.55 32.32
C VAL A 21 45.00 -7.11 31.87
N CYS A 22 46.09 -6.46 32.31
CA CYS A 22 46.45 -5.07 31.96
C CYS A 22 47.69 -5.01 31.05
N THR A 23 47.62 -5.58 29.84
CA THR A 23 48.74 -5.57 28.88
C THR A 23 48.32 -5.02 27.52
N LYS A 24 49.29 -4.62 26.69
CA LYS A 24 49.02 -4.17 25.31
C LYS A 24 48.26 -5.24 24.49
N ALA A 25 48.47 -6.52 24.81
CA ALA A 25 47.78 -7.64 24.19
C ALA A 25 46.30 -7.74 24.57
N THR A 26 45.95 -7.48 25.84
CA THR A 26 44.54 -7.45 26.25
C THR A 26 43.81 -6.23 25.70
N LEU A 27 44.47 -5.08 25.65
CA LEU A 27 43.93 -3.89 24.97
C LEU A 27 43.68 -4.15 23.48
N PHE A 28 44.64 -4.78 22.79
CA PHE A 28 44.49 -5.16 21.39
C PHE A 28 43.31 -6.13 21.19
N LEU A 29 43.17 -7.16 22.03
CA LEU A 29 42.03 -8.07 21.97
C LEU A 29 40.70 -7.35 22.19
N LEU A 30 40.65 -6.41 23.13
CA LEU A 30 39.46 -5.60 23.39
C LEU A 30 39.12 -4.73 22.17
N VAL A 31 40.10 -4.05 21.58
CA VAL A 31 39.90 -3.23 20.37
C VAL A 31 39.43 -4.09 19.20
N VAL A 32 40.06 -5.25 18.97
CA VAL A 32 39.64 -6.18 17.92
C VAL A 32 38.23 -6.69 18.17
N LEU A 33 37.87 -7.03 19.41
CA LEU A 33 36.52 -7.44 19.77
C LEU A 33 35.51 -6.32 19.48
N CYS A 34 35.80 -5.10 19.92
CA CYS A 34 34.97 -3.92 19.63
C CYS A 34 34.79 -3.73 18.13
N LEU A 35 35.87 -3.75 17.34
CA LEU A 35 35.80 -3.62 15.88
C LEU A 35 35.06 -4.79 15.21
N THR A 36 35.18 -6.01 15.76
CA THR A 36 34.51 -7.19 15.21
C THR A 36 33.00 -7.11 15.34
N TYR A 37 32.47 -6.53 16.43
CA TYR A 37 31.02 -6.48 16.69
C TYR A 37 30.37 -5.11 16.42
N ILE A 38 31.06 -4.00 16.70
CA ILE A 38 30.51 -2.65 16.54
C ILE A 38 30.57 -2.20 15.08
N SER A 39 31.66 -2.50 14.36
CA SER A 39 31.79 -2.06 12.97
C SER A 39 30.72 -2.68 12.04
N PRO A 40 30.38 -3.97 12.13
CA PRO A 40 29.24 -4.52 11.37
C PRO A 40 27.91 -3.83 11.67
N LEU A 41 27.67 -3.48 12.93
CA LEU A 41 26.46 -2.77 13.33
C LEU A 41 26.40 -1.38 12.70
N LEU A 42 27.51 -0.64 12.70
CA LEU A 42 27.60 0.67 12.05
C LEU A 42 27.40 0.57 10.54
N VAL A 43 28.00 -0.44 9.89
CA VAL A 43 27.84 -0.69 8.46
C VAL A 43 26.38 -1.01 8.13
N ALA A 44 25.76 -1.96 8.84
CA ALA A 44 24.36 -2.34 8.63
C ALA A 44 23.40 -1.17 8.89
N TYR A 45 23.66 -0.37 9.92
CA TYR A 45 22.86 0.82 10.21
C TYR A 45 22.98 1.89 9.12
N ARG A 46 24.18 2.11 8.57
CA ARG A 46 24.44 3.10 7.51
C ARG A 46 24.02 2.64 6.12
N SER A 47 23.95 1.33 5.86
CA SER A 47 23.54 0.77 4.56
C SER A 47 22.04 0.91 4.24
N GLN A 48 21.26 1.55 5.13
CA GLN A 48 19.80 1.68 5.04
C GLN A 48 19.07 0.34 5.16
N GLY A 49 17.81 0.38 5.60
CA GLY A 49 16.98 -0.82 5.75
C GLY A 49 17.13 -1.58 7.08
N PHE A 50 18.07 -1.19 7.96
CA PHE A 50 18.18 -1.77 9.31
C PHE A 50 16.93 -1.53 10.15
N TRP A 51 16.32 -0.35 10.01
CA TRP A 51 15.07 0.01 10.68
C TRP A 51 13.99 0.39 9.67
N ILE A 52 13.30 -0.61 9.14
CA ILE A 52 12.25 -0.43 8.12
C ILE A 52 11.05 0.29 8.76
N LYS A 53 10.71 1.48 8.22
CA LYS A 53 9.57 2.29 8.70
C LYS A 53 8.29 2.07 7.90
N ARG A 54 8.41 1.62 6.65
CA ARG A 54 7.29 1.37 5.73
C ARG A 54 7.61 0.14 4.89
N ALA A 55 6.62 -0.70 4.69
CA ALA A 55 6.65 -1.82 3.76
C ALA A 55 5.35 -1.84 2.95
N THR A 56 5.33 -2.62 1.88
CA THR A 56 4.17 -2.77 1.00
C THR A 56 3.78 -4.23 0.86
N TYR A 57 2.50 -4.49 0.66
CA TYR A 57 1.98 -5.79 0.29
C TYR A 57 0.88 -5.62 -0.75
N GLU A 58 0.60 -6.68 -1.48
CA GLU A 58 -0.49 -6.70 -2.45
C GLU A 58 -1.73 -7.36 -1.84
N GLU A 59 -2.90 -6.75 -2.03
CA GLU A 59 -4.17 -7.35 -1.64
C GLU A 59 -5.27 -6.88 -2.60
N GLN A 60 -6.11 -7.82 -3.04
CA GLN A 60 -7.32 -7.48 -3.76
C GLN A 60 -8.42 -7.18 -2.72
N PRO A 61 -8.96 -5.95 -2.70
CA PRO A 61 -9.98 -5.56 -1.76
C PRO A 61 -11.30 -6.29 -2.01
N VAL A 62 -12.08 -6.48 -0.95
CA VAL A 62 -13.48 -6.89 -1.09
C VAL A 62 -14.30 -5.62 -1.25
N VAL A 63 -14.76 -5.38 -2.48
CA VAL A 63 -15.58 -4.21 -2.84
C VAL A 63 -17.01 -4.66 -3.12
N ARG A 64 -17.97 -3.91 -2.59
CA ARG A 64 -19.40 -4.10 -2.87
C ARG A 64 -20.05 -2.76 -3.14
N PHE A 65 -20.73 -2.62 -4.27
CA PHE A 65 -21.53 -1.44 -4.52
C PHE A 65 -22.69 -1.34 -3.52
N GLN A 66 -22.85 -0.18 -2.87
CA GLN A 66 -23.88 0.00 -1.83
C GLN A 66 -25.24 0.41 -2.38
N TYR A 67 -25.40 0.45 -3.70
CA TYR A 67 -26.61 0.97 -4.36
C TYR A 67 -26.96 2.40 -3.94
N GLN A 68 -25.95 3.19 -3.55
CA GLN A 68 -26.14 4.62 -3.33
C GLN A 68 -25.53 5.38 -4.49
N THR A 69 -26.38 6.16 -5.16
CA THR A 69 -26.03 6.91 -6.36
C THR A 69 -26.54 8.32 -6.22
N LEU A 70 -25.73 9.30 -6.65
CA LEU A 70 -26.14 10.68 -6.86
C LEU A 70 -25.67 11.08 -8.25
N LEU A 71 -26.62 11.41 -9.11
CA LEU A 71 -26.43 11.83 -10.48
C LEU A 71 -26.88 13.28 -10.64
N VAL A 72 -26.03 14.10 -11.25
CA VAL A 72 -26.37 15.45 -11.71
C VAL A 72 -25.99 15.54 -13.18
N ALA A 73 -26.92 15.99 -14.02
CA ALA A 73 -26.69 16.25 -15.42
C ALA A 73 -27.00 17.73 -15.73
N ALA A 74 -26.02 18.43 -16.30
CA ALA A 74 -26.15 19.82 -16.72
C ALA A 74 -26.88 19.87 -18.06
N THR A 75 -28.01 20.57 -18.11
CA THR A 75 -28.87 20.61 -19.30
C THR A 75 -28.79 21.89 -20.12
N SER A 76 -28.26 22.97 -19.55
CA SER A 76 -28.02 24.21 -20.26
C SER A 76 -26.69 24.85 -19.84
N ALA A 77 -26.14 25.69 -20.72
CA ALA A 77 -25.00 26.54 -20.39
C ALA A 77 -25.36 27.63 -19.36
N GLY A 78 -26.66 27.89 -19.15
CA GLY A 78 -27.19 28.89 -18.21
C GLY A 78 -27.31 28.39 -16.77
N GLY A 79 -26.94 27.13 -16.49
CA GLY A 79 -26.96 26.54 -15.14
C GLY A 79 -28.17 25.67 -14.83
N ASP A 80 -29.02 25.37 -15.81
CA ASP A 80 -30.10 24.40 -15.60
C ASP A 80 -29.50 23.00 -15.43
N LEU A 81 -30.03 22.28 -14.44
CA LEU A 81 -29.60 20.93 -14.10
C LEU A 81 -30.80 20.04 -13.87
N VAL A 82 -30.62 18.78 -14.20
CA VAL A 82 -31.49 17.70 -13.74
C VAL A 82 -30.68 16.77 -12.86
N ALA A 83 -31.29 16.25 -11.81
CA ALA A 83 -30.59 15.40 -10.87
C ALA A 83 -31.49 14.26 -10.39
N TRP A 84 -30.84 13.22 -9.90
CA TRP A 84 -31.49 12.10 -9.26
C TRP A 84 -30.53 11.46 -8.28
N SER A 85 -31.07 10.98 -7.17
CA SER A 85 -30.30 10.19 -6.23
C SER A 85 -31.11 9.04 -5.67
N THR A 86 -30.43 8.15 -4.98
CA THR A 86 -31.06 7.10 -4.17
C THR A 86 -31.47 7.63 -2.78
N PHE A 87 -31.14 8.89 -2.46
CA PHE A 87 -31.45 9.51 -1.17
C PHE A 87 -32.81 10.21 -1.22
N PRO A 88 -33.83 9.76 -0.46
CA PRO A 88 -35.18 10.32 -0.54
C PRO A 88 -35.23 11.81 -0.21
N HIS A 89 -34.53 12.25 0.84
CA HIS A 89 -34.54 13.66 1.26
C HIS A 89 -34.00 14.60 0.17
N LEU A 90 -32.90 14.22 -0.50
CA LEU A 90 -32.37 14.99 -1.62
C LEU A 90 -33.38 15.06 -2.78
N ASN A 91 -34.02 13.94 -3.12
CA ASN A 91 -35.01 13.91 -4.20
C ASN A 91 -36.22 14.82 -3.92
N HIS A 92 -36.62 14.96 -2.65
CA HIS A 92 -37.67 15.89 -2.26
C HIS A 92 -37.24 17.36 -2.42
N LEU A 93 -35.97 17.67 -2.16
CA LEU A 93 -35.40 19.01 -2.33
C LEU A 93 -35.22 19.40 -3.80
N LEU A 94 -35.04 18.43 -4.71
CA LEU A 94 -34.83 18.66 -6.15
C LEU A 94 -36.08 19.15 -6.89
N GLY A 95 -37.28 18.89 -6.38
CA GLY A 95 -38.54 19.40 -6.95
C GLY A 95 -38.69 19.15 -8.46
N SER A 96 -38.76 20.23 -9.24
CA SER A 96 -38.96 20.19 -10.70
C SER A 96 -37.75 19.69 -11.50
N SER A 97 -36.55 19.71 -10.91
CA SER A 97 -35.30 19.23 -11.52
C SER A 97 -35.11 17.72 -11.38
N LEU A 98 -35.98 17.03 -10.62
CA LEU A 98 -35.93 15.58 -10.44
C LEU A 98 -36.28 14.86 -11.75
N ARG A 99 -35.46 13.89 -12.15
CA ARG A 99 -35.71 12.98 -13.28
C ARG A 99 -35.34 11.57 -12.87
N ILE A 100 -36.31 10.66 -12.78
CA ILE A 100 -36.06 9.28 -12.30
C ILE A 100 -35.54 8.43 -13.47
N PRO A 101 -34.28 7.96 -13.45
CA PRO A 101 -33.73 7.12 -14.50
C PRO A 101 -34.09 5.65 -14.33
N ALA A 102 -34.02 4.89 -15.42
CA ALA A 102 -33.95 3.43 -15.35
C ALA A 102 -32.50 3.02 -15.04
N VAL A 103 -32.30 2.20 -14.01
CA VAL A 103 -30.96 1.80 -13.53
C VAL A 103 -30.83 0.28 -13.58
N SER A 104 -29.75 -0.19 -14.19
CA SER A 104 -29.35 -1.59 -14.23
C SER A 104 -27.95 -1.72 -13.66
N VAL A 105 -27.78 -2.62 -12.70
CA VAL A 105 -26.52 -2.87 -11.99
C VAL A 105 -26.17 -4.34 -12.11
N ARG A 106 -24.91 -4.62 -12.44
CA ARG A 106 -24.35 -5.97 -12.43
C ARG A 106 -22.94 -5.90 -11.87
N GLU A 107 -22.65 -6.74 -10.88
CA GLU A 107 -21.29 -6.97 -10.40
C GLU A 107 -20.84 -8.35 -10.87
N GLU A 108 -19.62 -8.45 -11.40
CA GLU A 108 -19.05 -9.68 -11.96
C GLU A 108 -17.79 -10.07 -11.20
N ASP A 109 -17.69 -11.37 -10.93
CA ASP A 109 -16.47 -12.07 -10.52
C ASP A 109 -15.97 -12.81 -11.78
N GLN A 110 -14.93 -12.26 -12.41
CA GLN A 110 -14.43 -12.72 -13.71
C GLN A 110 -13.47 -13.90 -13.56
N ASN A 111 -12.75 -13.99 -12.44
CA ASN A 111 -11.77 -15.04 -12.17
C ASN A 111 -12.33 -16.17 -11.29
N HIS A 112 -13.57 -16.04 -10.80
CA HIS A 112 -14.28 -16.97 -9.93
C HIS A 112 -13.58 -17.23 -8.58
N ASP A 113 -12.92 -16.22 -8.02
CA ASP A 113 -12.23 -16.33 -6.73
C ASP A 113 -13.10 -15.95 -5.51
N GLY A 114 -14.36 -15.57 -5.75
CA GLY A 114 -15.33 -15.17 -4.74
C GLY A 114 -15.29 -13.66 -4.40
N LYS A 115 -14.36 -12.90 -4.99
CA LYS A 115 -14.34 -11.44 -4.95
C LYS A 115 -14.88 -10.89 -6.27
N LEU A 116 -15.51 -9.73 -6.18
CA LEU A 116 -15.97 -9.05 -7.37
C LEU A 116 -14.79 -8.34 -8.02
N ASP A 117 -14.79 -8.29 -9.35
CA ASP A 117 -13.75 -7.65 -10.17
C ASP A 117 -14.27 -6.45 -10.95
N LEU A 118 -15.56 -6.43 -11.29
CA LEU A 118 -16.13 -5.41 -12.18
C LEU A 118 -17.55 -5.03 -11.77
N LEU A 119 -17.80 -3.73 -11.67
CA LEU A 119 -19.13 -3.13 -11.68
C LEU A 119 -19.49 -2.67 -13.09
N VAL A 120 -20.63 -3.13 -13.58
CA VAL A 120 -21.31 -2.61 -14.78
C VAL A 120 -22.59 -1.92 -14.35
N LEU A 121 -22.61 -0.59 -14.49
CA LEU A 121 -23.76 0.26 -14.20
C LEU A 121 -24.25 0.88 -15.50
N ASN A 122 -25.51 0.62 -15.85
CA ASN A 122 -26.18 1.28 -16.97
C ASN A 122 -27.34 2.12 -16.42
N LEU A 123 -27.36 3.39 -16.80
CA LEU A 123 -28.36 4.34 -16.35
C LEU A 123 -28.95 5.05 -17.57
N GLN A 124 -30.28 5.08 -17.67
CA GLN A 124 -31.01 5.77 -18.72
C GLN A 124 -31.80 6.92 -18.12
N LEU A 125 -31.31 8.15 -18.31
CA LEU A 125 -31.90 9.36 -17.76
C LEU A 125 -32.95 9.91 -18.73
N PRO A 126 -34.24 9.97 -18.35
CA PRO A 126 -35.26 10.58 -19.20
C PRO A 126 -35.04 12.10 -19.26
N ILE A 127 -34.80 12.58 -20.48
CA ILE A 127 -34.58 14.00 -20.78
C ILE A 127 -35.66 14.44 -21.76
N ARG A 128 -36.27 15.61 -21.54
CA ARG A 128 -37.32 16.12 -22.42
C ARG A 128 -36.78 16.37 -23.84
N PRO A 129 -37.63 16.42 -24.88
CA PRO A 129 -37.16 16.67 -26.25
C PRO A 129 -36.42 18.01 -26.42
N GLU A 130 -36.78 19.02 -25.63
CA GLU A 130 -36.20 20.36 -25.69
C GLU A 130 -34.92 20.49 -24.86
N GLU A 131 -34.77 19.66 -23.83
CA GLU A 131 -33.60 19.62 -22.96
C GLU A 131 -32.45 18.90 -23.67
N GLN A 132 -31.20 19.35 -23.45
CA GLN A 132 -30.00 18.66 -23.93
C GLN A 132 -29.10 18.34 -22.75
N VAL A 133 -28.06 17.51 -22.90
CA VAL A 133 -27.12 17.21 -21.81
C VAL A 133 -25.72 17.61 -22.23
N TYR A 134 -25.08 18.48 -21.45
CA TYR A 134 -23.72 18.99 -21.70
C TYR A 134 -22.69 18.42 -20.74
N GLY A 135 -23.11 17.92 -19.59
CA GLY A 135 -22.19 17.34 -18.63
C GLY A 135 -22.89 16.48 -17.61
N VAL A 136 -22.12 15.59 -16.99
CA VAL A 136 -22.59 14.63 -16.00
C VAL A 136 -21.60 14.58 -14.85
N GLN A 137 -22.14 14.63 -13.64
CA GLN A 137 -21.46 14.28 -12.40
C GLN A 137 -22.18 13.08 -11.80
N LEU A 138 -21.42 12.04 -11.49
CA LEU A 138 -21.92 10.82 -10.88
C LEU A 138 -21.08 10.48 -9.66
N LEU A 139 -21.75 10.28 -8.55
CA LEU A 139 -21.17 9.83 -7.30
C LEU A 139 -21.76 8.48 -6.96
N LEU A 140 -20.88 7.50 -6.79
CA LEU A 140 -21.20 6.13 -6.41
C LEU A 140 -20.50 5.81 -5.09
N THR A 141 -21.19 5.13 -4.17
CA THR A 141 -20.58 4.68 -2.92
C THR A 141 -20.43 3.16 -2.87
N PHE A 142 -19.37 2.72 -2.22
CA PHE A 142 -18.96 1.32 -2.12
C PHE A 142 -18.63 0.97 -0.68
N SER A 143 -18.87 -0.28 -0.29
CA SER A 143 -18.24 -0.87 0.87
C SER A 143 -16.90 -1.41 0.43
N TYR A 144 -15.83 -0.98 1.09
CA TYR A 144 -14.46 -1.35 0.76
C TYR A 144 -13.82 -2.00 1.99
N GLN A 145 -13.37 -3.24 1.83
CA GLN A 145 -12.81 -4.04 2.91
C GLN A 145 -11.44 -4.63 2.57
N LEU A 146 -10.54 -4.59 3.56
CA LEU A 146 -9.21 -5.19 3.55
C LEU A 146 -9.04 -6.08 4.77
N PHE A 147 -8.33 -7.19 4.63
CA PHE A 147 -8.22 -8.21 5.67
C PHE A 147 -6.80 -8.73 5.91
N ARG A 148 -5.88 -8.61 4.94
CA ARG A 148 -4.60 -9.34 4.98
C ARG A 148 -3.69 -8.96 6.17
N MET A 149 -3.54 -7.66 6.46
CA MET A 149 -2.70 -7.15 7.56
C MET A 149 -3.52 -6.44 8.63
N SER A 150 -4.02 -5.24 8.31
CA SER A 150 -4.99 -4.53 9.14
C SER A 150 -6.38 -4.74 8.55
N THR A 151 -7.33 -5.10 9.42
CA THR A 151 -8.73 -5.16 9.03
C THR A 151 -9.25 -3.73 8.89
N VAL A 152 -9.63 -3.37 7.68
CA VAL A 152 -10.22 -2.06 7.38
C VAL A 152 -11.56 -2.31 6.72
N ALA A 153 -12.61 -1.71 7.26
CA ALA A 153 -13.86 -1.54 6.52
C ALA A 153 -14.20 -0.05 6.48
N MET A 154 -14.49 0.43 5.28
CA MET A 154 -14.85 1.83 5.05
C MET A 154 -15.93 1.93 4.01
N GLN A 155 -16.69 3.03 4.07
CA GLN A 155 -17.48 3.45 2.93
C GLN A 155 -16.60 4.32 2.04
N SER A 156 -16.42 3.86 0.81
CA SER A 156 -15.60 4.52 -0.19
C SER A 156 -16.49 5.14 -1.28
N LEU A 157 -15.90 5.98 -2.11
CA LEU A 157 -16.59 6.77 -3.12
C LEU A 157 -15.82 6.72 -4.44
N ALA A 158 -16.58 6.63 -5.53
CA ALA A 158 -16.11 6.94 -6.88
C ALA A 158 -16.86 8.17 -7.37
N TYR A 159 -16.10 9.22 -7.69
CA TYR A 159 -16.62 10.44 -8.30
C TYR A 159 -16.21 10.46 -9.76
N LEU A 160 -17.20 10.56 -10.64
CA LEU A 160 -17.05 10.68 -12.07
C LEU A 160 -17.58 12.05 -12.49
N GLN A 161 -16.82 12.76 -13.31
CA GLN A 161 -17.24 14.01 -13.90
C GLN A 161 -16.76 14.08 -15.34
N HIS A 162 -17.66 14.44 -16.25
CA HIS A 162 -17.32 14.72 -17.63
C HIS A 162 -18.25 15.80 -18.17
N SER A 163 -17.69 16.76 -18.91
CA SER A 163 -18.44 17.80 -19.59
C SER A 163 -17.94 17.97 -21.02
N SER A 164 -18.85 18.38 -21.89
CA SER A 164 -18.63 18.61 -23.31
C SER A 164 -19.38 19.87 -23.74
N SER A 165 -18.81 20.60 -24.69
CA SER A 165 -19.46 21.76 -25.29
C SER A 165 -20.59 21.38 -26.25
N VAL A 166 -20.70 20.10 -26.61
CA VAL A 166 -21.67 19.58 -27.58
C VAL A 166 -22.65 18.65 -26.86
N PRO A 167 -23.96 18.76 -27.13
CA PRO A 167 -24.96 17.93 -26.47
C PRO A 167 -24.76 16.44 -26.76
N GLY A 168 -24.76 15.65 -25.69
CA GLY A 168 -24.52 14.21 -25.73
C GLY A 168 -25.81 13.39 -25.76
N ALA A 169 -25.74 12.26 -26.44
CA ALA A 169 -26.73 11.18 -26.36
C ALA A 169 -26.31 10.12 -25.33
N LYS A 170 -25.01 9.87 -25.24
CA LYS A 170 -24.45 8.78 -24.43
C LYS A 170 -23.07 9.12 -23.88
N LEU A 171 -22.84 8.75 -22.64
CA LEU A 171 -21.55 8.79 -21.98
C LEU A 171 -21.16 7.38 -21.53
N PHE A 172 -20.05 6.89 -22.04
CA PHE A 172 -19.40 5.69 -21.52
C PHE A 172 -18.17 6.08 -20.72
N ILE A 173 -18.01 5.55 -19.50
CA ILE A 173 -16.79 5.74 -18.71
C ILE A 173 -16.32 4.38 -18.22
N SER A 174 -15.04 4.08 -18.46
CA SER A 174 -14.37 2.95 -17.84
C SER A 174 -13.20 3.41 -16.99
N GLY A 175 -13.00 2.81 -15.81
CA GLY A 175 -11.88 3.14 -14.94
C GLY A 175 -11.67 2.13 -13.82
N ASP A 176 -10.66 2.37 -13.00
CA ASP A 176 -10.25 1.50 -11.90
C ASP A 176 -10.54 2.16 -10.55
N LEU A 177 -11.21 1.47 -9.63
CA LEU A 177 -11.38 1.94 -8.25
C LEU A 177 -10.10 1.67 -7.46
N ARG A 178 -9.23 2.68 -7.34
CA ARG A 178 -7.92 2.57 -6.69
C ARG A 178 -7.94 3.11 -5.27
N LEU A 179 -7.14 2.50 -4.39
CA LEU A 179 -6.96 2.96 -3.02
C LEU A 179 -5.92 4.09 -2.96
N GLN A 180 -6.29 5.20 -2.33
CA GLN A 180 -5.39 6.31 -2.02
C GLN A 180 -5.19 6.45 -0.52
N GLN A 181 -3.94 6.27 -0.10
CA GLN A 181 -3.52 6.32 1.31
C GLN A 181 -2.68 7.58 1.57
N LYS A 182 -3.04 8.37 2.58
CA LYS A 182 -2.19 9.46 3.09
C LYS A 182 -1.18 8.97 4.12
N THR A 183 -1.61 8.00 4.94
CA THR A 183 -0.80 7.41 6.00
C THR A 183 -0.76 5.89 5.84
N PRO A 184 0.39 5.26 6.11
CA PRO A 184 0.51 3.80 6.03
C PRO A 184 -0.32 3.16 7.13
N LEU A 185 -0.98 2.04 6.78
CA LEU A 185 -1.78 1.28 7.72
C LEU A 185 -0.91 0.65 8.83
N PRO A 186 -1.47 0.36 10.00
CA PRO A 186 -0.77 -0.46 10.99
C PRO A 186 -0.58 -1.90 10.46
N HIS A 187 0.45 -2.61 10.96
CA HIS A 187 0.66 -4.03 10.58
C HIS A 187 -0.44 -4.98 11.06
N ARG A 188 -1.21 -4.59 12.08
CA ARG A 188 -2.30 -5.37 12.69
C ARG A 188 -3.37 -4.45 13.28
N GLY A 189 -4.54 -5.01 13.54
CA GLY A 189 -5.65 -4.35 14.22
C GLY A 189 -6.78 -3.93 13.28
N SER A 190 -7.93 -3.63 13.89
CA SER A 190 -9.11 -3.12 13.17
C SER A 190 -9.10 -1.60 13.19
N THR A 191 -9.03 -0.98 12.00
CA THR A 191 -9.16 0.48 11.85
C THR A 191 -10.59 0.88 11.47
N THR A 192 -11.50 -0.10 11.38
CA THR A 192 -12.88 0.04 10.91
C THR A 192 -13.66 1.14 11.64
N PHE A 193 -13.51 1.25 12.96
CA PHE A 193 -14.28 2.21 13.76
C PHE A 193 -14.00 3.67 13.40
N ILE A 194 -12.82 3.99 12.86
CA ILE A 194 -12.45 5.35 12.45
C ILE A 194 -12.83 5.60 10.99
N THR A 195 -12.82 4.56 10.16
CA THR A 195 -13.01 4.68 8.70
C THR A 195 -14.44 4.43 8.23
N GLN A 196 -15.30 3.85 9.08
CA GLN A 196 -16.70 3.56 8.80
C GLN A 196 -17.60 4.77 9.08
N VAL A 197 -17.22 5.94 8.55
CA VAL A 197 -18.10 7.11 8.52
C VAL A 197 -18.75 7.16 7.15
N SER A 198 -20.06 7.38 7.10
CA SER A 198 -20.78 7.48 5.84
C SER A 198 -20.21 8.63 4.99
N VAL A 199 -20.19 8.44 3.68
CA VAL A 199 -19.67 9.51 2.78
C VAL A 199 -20.71 10.60 2.60
N ILE A 200 -21.98 10.20 2.49
CA ILE A 200 -23.14 11.11 2.44
C ILE A 200 -24.06 10.73 3.60
N ASP A 201 -24.49 11.73 4.37
CA ASP A 201 -25.53 11.54 5.38
C ASP A 201 -26.92 11.57 4.73
N GLY A 202 -27.32 10.42 4.19
CA GLY A 202 -28.63 10.25 3.56
C GLY A 202 -29.83 10.40 4.49
N SER A 203 -29.62 10.50 5.81
CA SER A 203 -30.66 10.73 6.80
C SER A 203 -30.89 12.22 7.11
N SER A 204 -29.93 13.07 6.73
CA SER A 204 -30.02 14.50 6.96
C SER A 204 -31.10 15.12 6.06
N PRO A 205 -31.97 15.99 6.62
CA PRO A 205 -32.95 16.76 5.85
C PRO A 205 -32.34 18.01 5.20
N PHE A 206 -31.09 18.37 5.54
CA PHE A 206 -30.48 19.63 5.10
C PHE A 206 -29.79 19.47 3.74
N ALA A 207 -29.97 20.45 2.86
CA ALA A 207 -29.34 20.47 1.54
C ALA A 207 -27.80 20.45 1.61
N SER A 208 -27.21 21.05 2.65
CA SER A 208 -25.76 21.10 2.85
C SER A 208 -25.11 19.71 3.02
N ALA A 209 -25.88 18.72 3.48
CA ALA A 209 -25.39 17.34 3.63
C ALA A 209 -25.20 16.61 2.28
N TYR A 210 -25.82 17.13 1.23
CA TYR A 210 -25.76 16.58 -0.13
C TYR A 210 -24.94 17.44 -1.09
N ASP A 211 -24.42 18.57 -0.61
CA ASP A 211 -23.58 19.45 -1.41
C ASP A 211 -22.27 18.75 -1.78
N LEU A 212 -22.00 18.64 -3.08
CA LEU A 212 -20.85 17.91 -3.61
C LEU A 212 -19.53 18.50 -3.12
N GLU A 213 -19.46 19.82 -2.91
CA GLU A 213 -18.25 20.47 -2.38
C GLU A 213 -17.91 19.95 -0.97
N ASN A 214 -18.89 19.96 -0.07
CA ASN A 214 -18.71 19.49 1.31
C ASN A 214 -18.45 17.98 1.37
N VAL A 215 -19.16 17.20 0.55
CA VAL A 215 -18.99 15.73 0.48
C VAL A 215 -17.59 15.38 -0.02
N ILE A 216 -17.15 15.97 -1.14
CA ILE A 216 -15.83 15.69 -1.71
C ILE A 216 -14.73 16.22 -0.79
N GLY A 217 -14.90 17.42 -0.23
CA GLY A 217 -13.96 18.03 0.71
C GLY A 217 -13.72 17.17 1.95
N SER A 218 -14.79 16.83 2.67
CA SER A 218 -14.72 15.97 3.87
C SER A 218 -14.22 14.56 3.56
N TYR A 219 -14.61 13.99 2.41
CA TYR A 219 -14.09 12.70 1.97
C TYR A 219 -12.58 12.77 1.72
N ARG A 220 -12.11 13.86 1.09
CA ARG A 220 -10.68 14.03 0.77
C ARG A 220 -9.82 14.23 2.00
N GLU A 221 -10.35 14.72 3.10
CA GLU A 221 -9.62 14.89 4.37
C GLU A 221 -9.23 13.55 5.00
N ARG A 222 -10.01 12.48 4.75
CA ARG A 222 -9.75 11.14 5.28
C ARG A 222 -8.34 10.64 4.96
N ASN A 223 -7.78 9.84 5.86
CA ASN A 223 -6.48 9.20 5.66
C ASN A 223 -6.50 8.10 4.60
N LEU A 224 -7.67 7.49 4.40
CA LEU A 224 -7.90 6.41 3.45
C LEU A 224 -9.12 6.76 2.60
N THR A 225 -8.92 6.77 1.29
CA THR A 225 -9.96 7.09 0.30
C THR A 225 -9.78 6.19 -0.91
N THR A 226 -10.83 5.98 -1.69
CA THR A 226 -10.73 5.48 -3.07
C THR A 226 -10.90 6.62 -4.06
N VAL A 227 -10.23 6.50 -5.21
CA VAL A 227 -10.38 7.39 -6.36
C VAL A 227 -10.54 6.56 -7.62
N LEU A 228 -11.29 7.09 -8.58
CA LEU A 228 -11.35 6.48 -9.90
C LEU A 228 -10.10 6.87 -10.68
N SER A 229 -9.22 5.90 -10.93
CA SER A 229 -7.99 6.11 -11.69
C SER A 229 -8.17 5.69 -13.13
N TYR A 230 -7.47 6.38 -14.02
CA TYR A 230 -7.51 6.15 -15.47
C TYR A 230 -8.94 6.13 -16.05
N PRO A 231 -9.77 7.16 -15.77
CA PRO A 231 -11.08 7.24 -16.40
C PRO A 231 -10.92 7.49 -17.91
N GLU A 232 -11.52 6.62 -18.71
CA GLU A 232 -11.59 6.74 -20.17
C GLU A 232 -13.03 7.12 -20.57
N PRO A 233 -13.37 8.42 -20.63
CA PRO A 233 -14.67 8.87 -21.05
C PRO A 233 -14.81 8.85 -22.58
N VAL A 234 -15.92 8.32 -23.07
CA VAL A 234 -16.32 8.35 -24.47
C VAL A 234 -17.68 9.04 -24.56
N TRP A 235 -17.69 10.23 -25.17
CA TRP A 235 -18.88 11.04 -25.38
C TRP A 235 -19.43 10.79 -26.79
N THR A 236 -20.69 10.37 -26.88
CA THR A 236 -21.37 10.13 -28.15
C THR A 236 -22.49 11.15 -28.32
N VAL A 237 -22.56 11.77 -29.49
CA VAL A 237 -23.54 12.78 -29.86
C VAL A 237 -24.67 12.20 -30.72
N GLY A 238 -25.71 12.99 -30.99
CA GLY A 238 -26.79 12.58 -31.92
C GLY A 238 -27.95 11.88 -31.23
N ARG A 239 -28.53 12.51 -30.20
CA ARG A 239 -29.68 11.97 -29.46
C ARG A 239 -30.94 12.03 -30.32
N ALA A 240 -31.67 10.93 -30.45
CA ALA A 240 -32.98 10.94 -31.10
C ALA A 240 -34.01 11.70 -30.24
N ALA A 241 -34.95 12.41 -30.86
CA ALA A 241 -35.98 13.15 -30.13
C ALA A 241 -36.78 12.20 -29.21
N GLY A 242 -36.88 12.55 -27.92
CA GLY A 242 -37.56 11.73 -26.92
C GLY A 242 -36.79 10.51 -26.40
N SER A 243 -35.58 10.23 -26.90
CA SER A 243 -34.73 9.17 -26.35
C SER A 243 -34.05 9.62 -25.05
N PRO A 244 -33.89 8.71 -24.06
CA PRO A 244 -33.18 9.03 -22.83
C PRO A 244 -31.68 9.24 -23.09
N PHE A 245 -31.02 9.92 -22.18
CA PHE A 245 -29.55 9.98 -22.16
C PHE A 245 -29.00 8.69 -21.53
N GLU A 246 -28.07 8.02 -22.23
CA GLU A 246 -27.47 6.77 -21.76
C GLU A 246 -26.15 7.01 -21.03
N LEU A 247 -26.02 6.52 -19.80
CA LEU A 247 -24.80 6.54 -19.01
C LEU A 247 -24.37 5.11 -18.71
N ASN A 248 -23.25 4.71 -19.29
CA ASN A 248 -22.68 3.38 -19.13
C ASN A 248 -21.35 3.48 -18.39
N VAL A 249 -21.29 2.95 -17.18
CA VAL A 249 -20.13 3.03 -16.30
C VAL A 249 -19.59 1.63 -16.03
N ARG A 250 -18.28 1.46 -16.22
CA ARG A 250 -17.55 0.23 -15.94
C ARG A 250 -16.41 0.52 -14.97
N ILE A 251 -16.55 0.06 -13.73
CA ILE A 251 -15.54 0.27 -12.68
C ILE A 251 -14.92 -1.07 -12.32
N ARG A 252 -13.62 -1.21 -12.56
CA ARG A 252 -12.84 -2.39 -12.17
C ARG A 252 -12.37 -2.28 -10.72
N TYR A 253 -12.25 -3.42 -10.06
CA TYR A 253 -11.76 -3.59 -8.70
C TYR A 253 -10.40 -4.31 -8.74
N PRO A 254 -9.30 -3.59 -9.03
CA PRO A 254 -8.01 -4.20 -9.26
C PRO A 254 -7.29 -4.61 -7.95
N LEU A 255 -6.20 -5.37 -8.11
CA LEU A 255 -5.21 -5.62 -7.07
C LEU A 255 -4.55 -4.31 -6.63
N GLU A 256 -4.47 -4.09 -5.32
CA GLU A 256 -3.89 -2.88 -4.73
C GLU A 256 -2.55 -3.15 -4.05
N VAL A 257 -1.62 -2.21 -4.21
CA VAL A 257 -0.35 -2.18 -3.46
C VAL A 257 -0.52 -1.28 -2.25
N ILE A 258 -0.58 -1.90 -1.08
CA ILE A 258 -0.95 -1.24 0.17
C ILE A 258 0.28 -1.02 1.03
N SER A 259 0.47 0.21 1.49
CA SER A 259 1.54 0.58 2.42
C SER A 259 1.14 0.37 3.88
N TYR A 260 2.05 -0.20 4.67
CA TYR A 260 1.87 -0.42 6.11
C TYR A 260 3.15 -0.14 6.91
N ARG A 261 2.98 -0.01 8.23
CA ARG A 261 4.08 0.12 9.21
C ARG A 261 4.45 -1.26 9.76
N PRO A 262 5.65 -1.78 9.47
CA PRO A 262 6.11 -3.06 9.99
C PRO A 262 6.01 -3.18 11.50
N GLY A 263 5.74 -4.40 11.98
CA GLY A 263 5.75 -4.71 13.41
C GLY A 263 7.17 -4.87 13.95
N PHE A 264 7.31 -4.87 15.27
CA PHE A 264 8.61 -5.04 15.94
C PHE A 264 9.39 -6.27 15.44
N TRP A 265 8.73 -7.44 15.42
CA TRP A 265 9.36 -8.69 15.01
C TRP A 265 9.79 -8.72 13.54
N GLU A 266 9.03 -8.06 12.68
CA GLU A 266 9.39 -7.94 11.27
C GLU A 266 10.65 -7.11 11.09
N THR A 267 10.73 -5.95 11.77
CA THR A 267 11.91 -5.09 11.76
C THR A 267 13.12 -5.81 12.35
N ILE A 268 12.98 -6.48 13.49
CA ILE A 268 14.08 -7.22 14.12
C ILE A 268 14.58 -8.37 13.25
N LYS A 269 13.68 -9.11 12.59
CA LYS A 269 14.06 -10.18 11.65
C LYS A 269 14.97 -9.65 10.55
N PHE A 270 14.61 -8.53 9.91
CA PHE A 270 15.42 -7.95 8.83
C PHE A 270 16.73 -7.34 9.35
N ALA A 271 16.70 -6.66 10.50
CA ALA A 271 17.89 -6.13 11.16
C ALA A 271 18.90 -7.25 11.49
N TRP A 272 18.40 -8.38 11.99
CA TRP A 272 19.21 -9.57 12.30
C TRP A 272 19.91 -10.11 11.05
N VAL A 273 19.16 -10.31 9.96
CA VAL A 273 19.72 -10.85 8.69
C VAL A 273 20.83 -9.94 8.17
N GLN A 274 20.64 -8.63 8.17
CA GLN A 274 21.67 -7.67 7.73
C GLN A 274 22.90 -7.70 8.63
N TYR A 275 22.70 -7.64 9.95
CA TYR A 275 23.79 -7.63 10.91
C TYR A 275 24.64 -8.90 10.85
N VAL A 276 24.00 -10.08 10.86
CA VAL A 276 24.72 -11.37 10.81
C VAL A 276 25.50 -11.53 9.51
N SER A 277 24.92 -11.12 8.38
CA SER A 277 25.59 -11.20 7.07
C SER A 277 26.90 -10.41 7.04
N VAL A 278 26.92 -9.20 7.61
CA VAL A 278 28.13 -8.39 7.71
C VAL A 278 29.07 -8.92 8.79
N LEU A 279 28.53 -9.35 9.94
CA LEU A 279 29.30 -9.88 11.06
C LEU A 279 30.18 -11.07 10.66
N LEU A 280 29.70 -11.98 9.82
CA LEU A 280 30.47 -13.14 9.36
C LEU A 280 31.76 -12.73 8.62
N ILE A 281 31.71 -11.68 7.80
CA ILE A 281 32.88 -11.15 7.10
C ILE A 281 33.88 -10.58 8.12
N PHE A 282 33.39 -9.81 9.08
CA PHE A 282 34.23 -9.21 10.12
C PHE A 282 34.87 -10.27 11.02
N LEU A 283 34.12 -11.30 11.43
CA LEU A 283 34.65 -12.44 12.17
C LEU A 283 35.79 -13.08 11.39
N TRP A 284 35.61 -13.35 10.10
CA TRP A 284 36.65 -13.94 9.25
C TRP A 284 37.90 -13.04 9.14
N VAL A 285 37.73 -11.74 8.86
CA VAL A 285 38.84 -10.78 8.74
C VAL A 285 39.61 -10.67 10.06
N PHE A 286 38.92 -10.39 11.16
CA PHE A 286 39.58 -10.15 12.45
C PHE A 286 40.15 -11.42 13.07
N GLU A 287 39.62 -12.60 12.74
CA GLU A 287 40.27 -13.86 13.11
C GLU A 287 41.63 -14.00 12.41
N ARG A 288 41.75 -13.63 11.13
CA ARG A 288 43.03 -13.62 10.40
C ARG A 288 44.00 -12.60 10.97
N VAL A 289 43.53 -11.40 11.31
CA VAL A 289 44.35 -10.36 11.96
C VAL A 289 44.88 -10.85 13.31
N LYS A 290 44.04 -11.46 14.15
CA LYS A 290 44.48 -12.06 15.43
C LYS A 290 45.53 -13.14 15.20
N ARG A 291 45.27 -14.08 14.28
CA ARG A 291 46.24 -15.15 13.96
C ARG A 291 47.58 -14.57 13.51
N PHE A 292 47.58 -13.54 12.67
CA PHE A 292 48.80 -12.87 12.21
C PHE A 292 49.57 -12.21 13.36
N VAL A 293 48.90 -11.43 14.21
CA VAL A 293 49.54 -10.69 15.31
C VAL A 293 50.17 -11.63 16.34
N PHE A 294 49.48 -12.70 16.73
CA PHE A 294 49.99 -13.64 17.72
C PHE A 294 51.02 -14.62 17.15
N ARG A 295 50.84 -15.12 15.91
CA ARG A 295 51.83 -16.01 15.27
C ARG A 295 53.17 -15.31 15.06
N ASN A 296 53.15 -14.03 14.71
CA ASN A 296 54.36 -13.24 14.48
C ASN A 296 54.90 -12.59 15.77
N GLN A 297 54.30 -12.88 16.93
CA GLN A 297 54.69 -12.31 18.24
C GLN A 297 54.83 -10.77 18.24
N ILE A 298 54.02 -10.08 17.44
CA ILE A 298 54.03 -8.60 17.37
C ILE A 298 53.70 -7.99 18.75
N LEU A 299 52.92 -8.71 19.55
CA LEU A 299 52.62 -8.39 20.94
C LEU A 299 53.21 -9.47 21.86
N THR A 300 53.80 -9.02 22.97
CA THR A 300 54.43 -9.87 23.98
C THR A 300 53.40 -10.81 24.60
N THR A 301 53.44 -12.08 24.19
CA THR A 301 52.57 -13.16 24.67
C THR A 301 53.42 -14.40 24.91
N ILE A 302 53.04 -15.22 25.89
CA ILE A 302 53.74 -16.48 26.17
C ILE A 302 53.01 -17.59 25.39
N PRO A 303 53.59 -18.15 24.32
CA PRO A 303 53.01 -19.32 23.67
C PRO A 303 53.24 -20.54 24.55
N VAL A 304 52.15 -21.18 24.97
CA VAL A 304 52.18 -22.44 25.69
C VAL A 304 51.75 -23.54 24.71
N PRO A 305 52.69 -24.35 24.19
CA PRO A 305 52.34 -25.57 23.46
C PRO A 305 51.65 -26.52 24.44
N MET A 306 50.52 -27.13 24.07
CA MET A 306 49.99 -28.25 24.84
C MET A 306 50.91 -29.47 24.66
N GLY A 307 51.95 -29.57 25.48
CA GLY A 307 52.64 -30.84 25.70
C GLY A 307 51.67 -31.82 26.36
N LYS A 308 51.63 -33.06 25.89
CA LYS A 308 50.84 -34.13 26.52
C LYS A 308 51.10 -34.12 28.04
N PRO A 309 50.08 -34.14 28.91
CA PRO A 309 50.31 -34.51 30.29
C PRO A 309 50.79 -35.96 30.25
N HIS A 310 52.08 -36.17 30.49
CA HIS A 310 52.60 -37.51 30.72
C HIS A 310 51.87 -38.04 31.96
N GLN A 311 51.06 -39.10 31.76
CA GLN A 311 50.54 -39.92 32.84
C GLN A 311 51.74 -40.44 33.64
N SER A 312 51.80 -40.13 34.94
CA SER A 312 52.59 -40.90 35.90
C SER A 312 51.77 -42.09 36.37
#